data_AF-A0A932UR52-F1
#
_entry.id   AF-A0A932UR52-F1
#
_cell.length_a   1.000
_cell.length_b   1.000
_cell.length_c   1.000
_cell.angle_alpha   90.00
_cell.angle_beta   90.00
_cell.angle_gamma   90.00
#
_symmetry.space_group_name_H-M   'P 1'
#
loop_
_entity.id
_entity.type
_entity.pdbx_description
1 polymer ?
#
loop_
_entity_poly.entity_id
_entity_poly.type
_entity_poly.pdbx_seq_one_letter_code
_entity_poly.pdbx_strand_id
1 'polypeptide(L)'
;MLIKILASSKKEKERFLEQLTKLLLDELGYFDFRPRVHESGTDLELRAKHKVTLTPLYCRVKATPRAVGVEQLRRIFARYQMERMKTKKLTGLFLSFSGFHQTAKEWYNHLGAEARGSFHLLGEDKAHALARRLKLVGSLDAIDAAVHARIQADLGPRYLAILDGRFYWVQLVYRRTKATGFFVLDAFGEPTSAHLAKEIKKLDSTLLGKWLIDLAAREKVLLSLTDTSQKDVEVLAKETKEPLTTLRDVMPTLFQERLLVVQAGAPPRWRHDKYSLRQDFQVFLILARQLLEGSHRFRFLNSRFATQALSSGLIPYLERRFHLKPSDQERTGLPHLLAISPSALAFSLFGPNEAYLQTWRELETKPLPNAERERWRAFYQARLYGEFLLRFLTDAQHPHFGELLTNKGIKVSLLRASAKAANPHVLFFSLHSEPSPIEALKHGPHLPPPDPEVAMEHGMSLLHMQEYPYALELIEMALKELRDPAKLAVAWNGKGVCLLSQRRYAEAIHCFNESLRYDNNVPSAWLHKAICLKGLGDTQGALRCCQRALEIDPTYKEAKAFLETF
;
A
#
# COMPACT_ATOMS: atom_id res chain seq x y z
N MET A 1 -1.47 -1.21 23.27
CA MET A 1 -1.15 0.09 22.64
C MET A 1 -2.06 1.16 23.19
N LEU A 2 -1.47 2.02 24.03
CA LEU A 2 -2.18 2.99 24.84
C LEU A 2 -2.51 4.25 24.03
N ILE A 3 -3.71 4.82 24.21
CA ILE A 3 -4.07 6.13 23.63
C ILE A 3 -4.07 7.19 24.74
N LYS A 4 -3.30 8.28 24.55
CA LYS A 4 -3.25 9.42 25.47
C LYS A 4 -3.98 10.62 24.87
N ILE A 5 -4.88 11.22 25.61
CA ILE A 5 -5.49 12.50 25.24
C ILE A 5 -4.69 13.62 25.90
N LEU A 6 -4.02 14.42 25.08
CA LEU A 6 -3.17 15.53 25.47
C LEU A 6 -3.94 16.84 25.28
N ALA A 7 -3.98 17.66 26.32
CA ALA A 7 -4.71 18.92 26.32
C ALA A 7 -4.14 19.85 27.39
N SER A 8 -4.23 21.16 27.16
CA SER A 8 -3.75 22.18 28.10
C SER A 8 -4.72 22.41 29.27
N SER A 9 -6.00 22.09 29.07
CA SER A 9 -7.06 22.23 30.06
C SER A 9 -7.97 21.00 30.15
N LYS A 10 -8.68 20.86 31.28
CA LYS A 10 -9.70 19.81 31.45
C LYS A 10 -10.82 19.92 30.40
N LYS A 11 -11.23 21.15 30.06
CA LYS A 11 -12.29 21.43 29.06
C LYS A 11 -11.88 21.05 27.64
N GLU A 12 -10.61 21.22 27.28
CA GLU A 12 -10.10 20.73 25.99
C GLU A 12 -10.05 19.21 25.95
N LYS A 13 -9.56 18.58 27.01
CA LYS A 13 -9.51 17.12 27.12
C LYS A 13 -10.90 16.50 26.97
N GLU A 14 -11.88 17.14 27.59
CA GLU A 14 -13.29 16.83 27.51
C GLU A 14 -13.82 16.92 26.06
N ARG A 15 -13.56 18.05 25.39
CA ARG A 15 -13.97 18.26 24.00
C ARG A 15 -13.38 17.20 23.06
N PHE A 16 -12.10 16.87 23.21
CA PHE A 16 -11.46 15.84 22.38
C PHE A 16 -12.02 14.45 22.66
N LEU A 17 -12.28 14.13 23.93
CA LEU A 17 -12.93 12.88 24.31
C LEU A 17 -14.32 12.76 23.69
N GLU A 18 -15.10 13.84 23.72
CA GLU A 18 -16.43 13.91 23.10
C GLU A 18 -16.38 13.73 21.58
N GLN A 19 -15.50 14.47 20.89
CA GLN A 19 -15.35 14.38 19.44
C GLN A 19 -14.97 12.97 18.99
N LEU A 20 -13.97 12.37 19.64
CA LEU A 20 -13.56 11.00 19.35
C LEU A 20 -14.71 10.00 19.59
N THR A 21 -15.44 10.16 20.71
CA THR A 21 -16.56 9.29 21.04
C THR A 21 -17.65 9.35 19.98
N LYS A 22 -18.02 10.56 19.54
CA LYS A 22 -19.04 10.75 18.49
C LYS A 22 -18.63 10.10 17.18
N LEU A 23 -17.38 10.28 16.74
CA LEU A 23 -16.86 9.66 15.52
C LEU A 23 -16.95 8.13 15.56
N LEU A 24 -16.56 7.51 16.68
CA LEU A 24 -16.61 6.06 16.83
C LEU A 24 -18.05 5.53 16.87
N LEU A 25 -18.93 6.22 17.58
CA LEU A 25 -20.33 5.83 17.66
C LEU A 25 -21.06 6.02 16.32
N ASP A 26 -20.71 7.06 15.56
CA ASP A 26 -21.26 7.28 14.23
C ASP A 26 -20.93 6.13 13.27
N GLU A 27 -19.69 5.63 13.31
CA GLU A 27 -19.26 4.44 12.55
C GLU A 27 -19.96 3.16 13.00
N LEU A 28 -20.26 3.06 14.30
CA LEU A 28 -21.06 1.97 14.86
C LEU A 28 -22.56 2.11 14.58
N GLY A 29 -22.96 3.11 13.79
CA GLY A 29 -24.33 3.31 13.35
C GLY A 29 -25.19 4.06 14.35
N TYR A 30 -24.64 4.94 15.18
CA TYR A 30 -25.41 5.79 16.12
C TYR A 30 -25.42 7.27 15.70
N PHE A 31 -26.45 8.02 16.12
CA PHE A 31 -26.61 9.45 15.84
C PHE A 31 -27.39 10.16 16.99
N ASP A 32 -27.75 11.45 16.84
CA ASP A 32 -28.46 12.27 17.84
C ASP A 32 -27.70 12.33 19.18
N PHE A 33 -26.43 12.72 19.10
CA PHE A 33 -25.52 12.74 20.24
C PHE A 33 -25.84 13.88 21.22
N ARG A 34 -26.28 13.51 22.43
CA ARG A 34 -26.56 14.44 23.54
C ARG A 34 -25.56 14.20 24.67
N PRO A 35 -24.42 14.92 24.68
CA PRO A 35 -23.43 14.80 25.75
C PRO A 35 -23.98 15.44 27.04
N ARG A 36 -23.71 14.80 28.17
CA ARG A 36 -23.81 15.37 29.50
C ARG A 36 -22.45 15.21 30.15
N VAL A 37 -21.80 16.33 30.41
CA VAL A 37 -20.40 16.30 30.81
C VAL A 37 -20.22 16.57 32.30
N HIS A 38 -19.25 15.88 32.89
CA HIS A 38 -18.92 16.00 34.31
C HIS A 38 -17.71 16.93 34.50
N GLU A 39 -17.68 17.69 35.60
CA GLU A 39 -16.64 18.70 35.92
C GLU A 39 -15.19 18.18 35.91
N SER A 40 -14.98 16.86 35.92
CA SER A 40 -13.66 16.24 35.94
C SER A 40 -12.89 16.31 34.62
N GLY A 41 -13.56 16.57 33.48
CA GLY A 41 -12.96 16.61 32.13
C GLY A 41 -12.36 15.28 31.64
N THR A 42 -12.62 14.18 32.34
CA THR A 42 -12.13 12.82 32.02
C THR A 42 -13.25 11.78 32.00
N ASP A 43 -14.49 12.23 32.17
CA ASP A 43 -15.69 11.41 32.25
C ASP A 43 -16.80 12.12 31.45
N LEU A 44 -17.35 11.39 30.48
CA LEU A 44 -18.38 11.88 29.56
C LEU A 44 -19.54 10.89 29.58
N GLU A 45 -20.75 11.39 29.81
CA GLU A 45 -21.96 10.64 29.52
C GLU A 45 -22.51 11.13 28.18
N LEU A 46 -22.92 10.20 27.32
CA LEU A 46 -23.43 10.53 26.01
C LEU A 46 -24.64 9.67 25.70
N ARG A 47 -25.73 10.32 25.31
CA ARG A 47 -26.92 9.63 24.79
C ARG A 47 -26.91 9.69 23.27
N ALA A 48 -27.25 8.58 22.63
CA ALA A 48 -27.38 8.49 21.18
C ALA A 48 -28.55 7.56 20.82
N LYS A 49 -28.84 7.42 19.53
CA LYS A 49 -29.81 6.44 19.01
C LYS A 49 -29.21 5.67 17.86
N HIS A 50 -29.53 4.40 17.73
CA HIS A 50 -29.12 3.62 16.57
C HIS A 50 -29.83 4.13 15.31
N LYS A 51 -29.09 4.31 14.20
CA LYS A 51 -29.56 4.89 12.93
C LYS A 51 -30.77 4.14 12.34
N VAL A 52 -30.77 2.80 12.45
CA VAL A 52 -31.84 1.94 11.91
C VAL A 52 -32.95 1.68 12.95
N THR A 53 -32.62 1.03 14.07
CA THR A 53 -33.61 0.59 15.06
C THR A 53 -34.16 1.69 15.97
N LEU A 54 -33.57 2.89 15.96
CA LEU A 54 -33.86 4.01 16.88
C LEU A 54 -33.70 3.66 18.37
N THR A 55 -33.09 2.51 18.69
CA THR A 55 -32.83 2.08 20.06
C THR A 55 -31.92 3.10 20.76
N PRO A 56 -32.29 3.58 21.96
CA PRO A 56 -31.47 4.53 22.69
C PRO A 56 -30.19 3.85 23.20
N LEU A 57 -29.06 4.53 23.02
CA LEU A 57 -27.76 4.18 23.59
C LEU A 57 -27.46 5.14 24.74
N TYR A 58 -27.03 4.57 25.86
CA TYR A 58 -26.38 5.31 26.93
C TYR A 58 -24.91 4.88 26.99
N CYS A 59 -24.05 5.79 26.56
CA CYS A 59 -22.61 5.58 26.55
C CYS A 59 -21.98 6.38 27.69
N ARG A 60 -21.04 5.74 28.41
CA ARG A 60 -20.18 6.44 29.35
C ARG A 60 -18.73 6.20 28.94
N VAL A 61 -18.00 7.28 28.79
CA VAL A 61 -16.60 7.25 28.35
C VAL A 61 -15.74 7.83 29.44
N LYS A 62 -14.67 7.10 29.80
CA LYS A 62 -13.74 7.52 30.83
C LYS A 62 -12.29 7.38 30.37
N ALA A 63 -11.53 8.46 30.50
CA ALA A 63 -10.10 8.46 30.23
C ALA A 63 -9.33 8.04 31.50
N THR A 64 -8.80 6.82 31.54
CA THR A 64 -8.04 6.29 32.69
C THR A 64 -6.56 6.08 32.35
N PRO A 65 -5.65 6.28 33.33
CA PRO A 65 -4.21 6.07 33.11
C PRO A 65 -3.80 4.59 33.10
N ARG A 66 -4.70 3.68 33.50
CA ARG A 66 -4.47 2.24 33.58
C ARG A 66 -5.65 1.48 32.96
N ALA A 67 -5.41 0.22 32.62
CA ALA A 67 -6.44 -0.71 32.18
C ALA A 67 -7.59 -0.80 33.21
N VAL A 68 -8.80 -1.06 32.73
CA VAL A 68 -9.98 -1.12 33.60
C VAL A 68 -9.96 -2.42 34.41
N GLY A 69 -10.04 -2.29 35.73
CA GLY A 69 -10.07 -3.41 36.68
C GLY A 69 -11.49 -3.93 36.97
N VAL A 70 -11.58 -5.08 37.65
CA VAL A 70 -12.85 -5.75 37.98
C VAL A 70 -13.81 -4.84 38.71
N GLU A 71 -13.33 -4.15 39.76
CA GLU A 71 -14.16 -3.30 40.62
C GLU A 71 -14.73 -2.09 39.86
N GLN A 72 -13.94 -1.50 38.97
CA GLN A 72 -14.42 -0.40 38.12
C GLN A 72 -15.49 -0.90 37.14
N LEU A 73 -15.27 -2.06 36.52
CA LEU A 73 -16.22 -2.64 35.59
C LEU A 73 -17.53 -3.05 36.29
N ARG A 74 -17.46 -3.60 37.51
CA ARG A 74 -18.63 -3.90 38.37
C ARG A 74 -19.49 -2.67 38.63
N ARG A 75 -18.89 -1.55 39.01
CA ARG A 75 -19.61 -0.29 39.26
C ARG A 75 -20.33 0.23 38.02
N ILE A 76 -19.68 0.13 36.85
CA ILE A 76 -20.26 0.54 35.58
C ILE A 76 -21.44 -0.35 35.21
N PHE A 77 -21.27 -1.68 35.33
CA PHE A 77 -22.32 -2.64 35.05
C PHE A 77 -23.53 -2.48 35.98
N ALA A 78 -23.32 -2.28 37.29
CA ALA A 78 -24.39 -2.04 38.24
C ALA A 78 -25.21 -0.79 37.87
N ARG A 79 -24.54 0.29 37.43
CA ARG A 79 -25.22 1.50 36.97
C ARG A 79 -25.99 1.29 35.66
N TYR A 80 -25.45 0.52 34.73
CA TYR A 80 -26.16 0.10 33.53
C TYR A 80 -27.45 -0.66 33.89
N GLN A 81 -27.41 -1.60 34.83
CA GLN A 81 -28.59 -2.35 35.27
C GLN A 81 -29.66 -1.42 35.87
N MET A 82 -29.27 -0.45 36.70
CA MET A 82 -30.21 0.54 37.25
C MET A 82 -30.91 1.36 36.16
N GLU A 83 -30.20 1.76 35.11
CA GLU A 83 -30.79 2.53 34.00
C GLU A 83 -31.62 1.65 33.05
N ARG A 84 -31.21 0.40 32.83
CA ARG A 84 -31.96 -0.60 32.06
C ARG A 84 -33.33 -0.87 32.70
N MET A 85 -33.40 -0.95 34.03
CA MET A 85 -34.65 -1.10 34.79
C MET A 85 -35.65 0.04 34.53
N LYS A 86 -35.17 1.28 34.30
CA LYS A 86 -36.02 2.45 34.03
C LYS A 86 -36.56 2.50 32.60
N THR A 87 -35.75 2.06 31.62
CA THR A 87 -36.00 2.32 30.20
C THR A 87 -36.36 1.09 29.37
N LYS A 88 -36.15 -0.12 29.92
CA LYS A 88 -36.39 -1.47 29.33
C LYS A 88 -35.78 -1.77 27.95
N LYS A 89 -35.30 -0.78 27.20
CA LYS A 89 -34.72 -0.89 25.84
C LYS A 89 -33.26 -0.43 25.76
N LEU A 90 -32.56 -0.38 26.89
CA LEU A 90 -31.19 0.12 26.94
C LEU A 90 -30.19 -0.94 26.52
N THR A 91 -29.43 -0.66 25.47
CA THR A 91 -28.20 -1.40 25.15
C THR A 91 -27.01 -0.64 25.74
N GLY A 92 -26.14 -1.33 26.49
CA GLY A 92 -24.94 -0.76 27.07
C GLY A 92 -23.72 -1.09 26.21
N LEU A 93 -22.93 -0.07 25.87
CA LEU A 93 -21.65 -0.27 25.17
C LEU A 93 -20.52 0.31 26.00
N PHE A 94 -19.51 -0.52 26.29
CA PHE A 94 -18.30 -0.11 26.97
C PHE A 94 -17.08 -0.34 26.09
N LEU A 95 -16.38 0.74 25.76
CA LEU A 95 -15.20 0.73 24.90
C LEU A 95 -13.98 1.19 25.70
N SER A 96 -12.91 0.39 25.70
CA SER A 96 -11.65 0.72 26.39
C SER A 96 -10.46 0.70 25.44
N PHE A 97 -9.81 1.86 25.31
CA PHE A 97 -8.54 2.03 24.59
C PHE A 97 -7.31 1.61 25.40
N SER A 98 -7.41 1.58 26.73
CA SER A 98 -6.34 1.11 27.61
C SER A 98 -6.44 -0.39 27.92
N GLY A 99 -7.44 -1.05 27.34
CA GLY A 99 -7.73 -2.47 27.57
C GLY A 99 -8.40 -2.75 28.92
N PHE A 100 -8.45 -4.04 29.25
CA PHE A 100 -9.03 -4.58 30.46
C PHE A 100 -8.04 -5.53 31.12
N HIS A 101 -7.96 -5.50 32.44
CA HIS A 101 -7.25 -6.54 33.18
C HIS A 101 -7.85 -7.91 32.87
N GLN A 102 -7.02 -8.96 32.87
CA GLN A 102 -7.46 -10.32 32.57
C GLN A 102 -8.61 -10.75 33.49
N THR A 103 -8.49 -10.47 34.79
CA THR A 103 -9.54 -10.72 35.79
C THR A 103 -10.84 -9.97 35.49
N ALA A 104 -10.79 -8.79 34.87
CA ALA A 104 -11.97 -8.03 34.47
C ALA A 104 -12.67 -8.66 33.26
N LYS A 105 -11.90 -9.19 32.29
CA LYS A 105 -12.44 -9.96 31.16
C LYS A 105 -13.08 -11.26 31.64
N GLU A 106 -12.41 -11.99 32.53
CA GLU A 106 -12.93 -13.22 33.14
C GLU A 106 -14.23 -12.97 33.90
N TRP A 107 -14.26 -11.94 34.75
CA TRP A 107 -15.48 -11.55 35.45
C TRP A 107 -16.64 -11.24 34.49
N TYR A 108 -16.38 -10.51 33.39
CA TYR A 108 -17.39 -10.24 32.37
C TYR A 108 -17.88 -11.53 31.67
N ASN A 109 -16.98 -12.46 31.39
CA ASN A 109 -17.32 -13.75 30.77
C ASN A 109 -18.20 -14.62 31.68
N HIS A 110 -18.10 -14.46 33.00
CA HIS A 110 -18.98 -15.13 33.97
C HIS A 110 -20.39 -14.52 34.08
N LEU A 111 -20.67 -13.39 33.41
CA LEU A 111 -22.04 -12.85 33.37
C LEU A 111 -22.97 -13.77 32.55
N GLY A 112 -24.24 -13.85 32.97
CA GLY A 112 -25.27 -14.60 32.25
C GLY A 112 -25.43 -14.15 30.79
N ALA A 113 -25.88 -15.05 29.91
CA ALA A 113 -25.96 -14.81 28.47
C ALA A 113 -26.79 -13.57 28.11
N GLU A 114 -27.91 -13.36 28.81
CA GLU A 114 -28.77 -12.19 28.63
C GLU A 114 -28.06 -10.85 28.95
N ALA A 115 -27.22 -10.84 29.99
CA ALA A 115 -26.44 -9.67 30.35
C ALA A 115 -25.35 -9.36 29.31
N ARG A 116 -24.64 -10.38 28.80
CA ARG A 116 -23.63 -10.22 27.74
C ARG A 116 -24.23 -9.86 26.38
N GLY A 117 -25.49 -10.23 26.13
CA GLY A 117 -26.23 -9.82 24.94
C GLY A 117 -26.68 -8.36 24.96
N SER A 118 -26.69 -7.71 26.13
CA SER A 118 -27.21 -6.35 26.29
C SER A 118 -26.17 -5.33 26.77
N PHE A 119 -25.09 -5.77 27.42
CA PHE A 119 -23.93 -4.96 27.78
C PHE A 119 -22.68 -5.49 27.08
N HIS A 120 -22.15 -4.75 26.09
CA HIS A 120 -21.03 -5.19 25.28
C HIS A 120 -19.71 -4.55 25.70
N LEU A 121 -18.66 -5.38 25.73
CA LEU A 121 -17.30 -4.98 26.06
C LEU A 121 -16.41 -4.99 24.81
N LEU A 122 -15.93 -3.83 24.38
CA LEU A 122 -14.99 -3.68 23.28
C LEU A 122 -13.61 -3.28 23.81
N GLY A 123 -12.65 -4.18 23.63
CA GLY A 123 -11.25 -3.96 24.00
C GLY A 123 -10.46 -3.16 22.96
N GLU A 124 -9.18 -3.00 23.28
CA GLU A 124 -8.23 -2.19 22.53
C GLU A 124 -8.18 -2.54 21.03
N ASP A 125 -8.14 -3.84 20.69
CA ASP A 125 -8.00 -4.30 19.30
C ASP A 125 -9.16 -3.82 18.41
N LYS A 126 -10.39 -3.87 18.93
CA LYS A 126 -11.57 -3.41 18.20
C LYS A 126 -11.56 -1.90 18.04
N ALA A 127 -11.09 -1.17 19.04
CA ALA A 127 -10.99 0.28 18.99
C ALA A 127 -9.95 0.73 17.94
N HIS A 128 -8.83 0.03 17.83
CA HIS A 128 -7.85 0.25 16.75
C HIS A 128 -8.40 -0.12 15.36
N ALA A 129 -9.13 -1.24 15.25
CA ALA A 129 -9.79 -1.61 14.00
C ALA A 129 -10.79 -0.55 13.54
N LEU A 130 -11.57 0.01 14.47
CA LEU A 130 -12.48 1.13 14.23
C LEU A 130 -11.74 2.40 13.77
N ALA A 131 -10.66 2.79 14.46
CA ALA A 131 -9.87 3.96 14.07
C ALA A 131 -9.26 3.80 12.67
N ARG A 132 -8.79 2.60 12.31
CA ARG A 132 -8.30 2.30 10.95
C ARG A 132 -9.43 2.35 9.91
N ARG A 133 -10.59 1.76 10.20
CA ARG A 133 -11.75 1.77 9.31
C ARG A 133 -12.22 3.20 9.01
N LEU A 134 -12.19 4.06 10.03
CA LEU A 134 -12.47 5.49 9.92
C LEU A 134 -11.33 6.30 9.25
N LYS A 135 -10.24 5.65 8.84
CA LYS A 135 -9.03 6.28 8.29
C LYS A 135 -8.47 7.38 9.19
N LEU A 136 -8.61 7.22 10.51
CA LEU A 136 -8.05 8.15 11.49
C LEU A 136 -6.57 7.88 11.76
N VAL A 137 -6.11 6.65 11.46
CA VAL A 137 -4.74 6.17 11.68
C VAL A 137 -4.40 5.16 10.57
N GLY A 138 -3.14 5.15 10.12
CA GLY A 138 -2.60 4.19 9.15
C GLY A 138 -2.50 2.76 9.69
N SER A 139 -2.15 1.81 8.80
CA SER A 139 -1.87 0.42 9.17
C SER A 139 -0.60 0.30 10.01
N LEU A 140 -0.61 -0.56 11.03
CA LEU A 140 0.54 -0.77 11.91
C LEU A 140 1.81 -1.17 11.13
N ASP A 141 1.68 -2.03 10.13
CA ASP A 141 2.82 -2.44 9.29
C ASP A 141 3.49 -1.26 8.57
N ALA A 142 2.68 -0.31 8.09
CA ALA A 142 3.18 0.92 7.46
C ALA A 142 3.90 1.81 8.48
N ILE A 143 3.37 1.94 9.71
CA ILE A 143 4.01 2.72 10.77
C ILE A 143 5.32 2.05 11.22
N ASP A 144 5.33 0.72 11.34
CA ASP A 144 6.53 -0.04 11.70
C ASP A 144 7.61 0.11 10.64
N ALA A 145 7.25 0.00 9.36
CA ALA A 145 8.15 0.28 8.24
C ALA A 145 8.70 1.72 8.30
N ALA A 146 7.83 2.71 8.51
CA ALA A 146 8.19 4.13 8.60
C ALA A 146 9.15 4.45 9.76
N VAL A 147 8.97 3.78 10.90
CA VAL A 147 9.83 3.89 12.10
C VAL A 147 11.20 3.30 11.82
N HIS A 148 11.25 2.06 11.34
CA HIS A 148 12.50 1.34 11.08
C HIS A 148 13.31 1.94 9.92
N ALA A 149 12.65 2.62 8.98
CA ALA A 149 13.31 3.33 7.89
C ALA A 149 14.15 4.53 8.37
N ARG A 150 13.76 5.17 9.48
CA ARG A 150 14.28 6.49 9.87
C ARG A 150 15.28 6.46 11.01
N ILE A 151 15.16 5.49 11.92
CA ILE A 151 15.97 5.39 13.14
C ILE A 151 16.53 3.98 13.31
N GLN A 152 17.84 3.89 13.56
CA GLN A 152 18.55 2.62 13.83
C GLN A 152 18.85 2.36 15.32
N ALA A 153 18.28 3.17 16.22
CA ALA A 153 18.46 3.02 17.67
C ALA A 153 17.54 1.95 18.28
N ASP A 154 17.80 1.58 19.55
CA ASP A 154 16.91 0.69 20.31
C ASP A 154 15.53 1.33 20.47
N LEU A 155 14.53 0.76 19.79
CA LEU A 155 13.17 1.26 19.85
C LEU A 155 12.45 0.73 21.10
N GLY A 156 11.86 1.65 21.84
CA GLY A 156 11.03 1.35 23.01
C GLY A 156 9.55 1.15 22.67
N PRO A 157 8.67 1.19 23.68
CA PRO A 157 7.23 1.13 23.44
C PRO A 157 6.74 2.38 22.70
N ARG A 158 5.73 2.14 21.85
CA ARG A 158 4.98 3.16 21.11
C ARG A 158 3.60 3.35 21.72
N TYR A 159 3.09 4.57 21.65
CA TYR A 159 1.70 4.87 21.99
C TYR A 159 1.13 5.93 21.05
N LEU A 160 -0.19 6.05 21.04
CA LEU A 160 -0.90 7.02 20.23
C LEU A 160 -1.28 8.22 21.12
N ALA A 161 -1.04 9.42 20.64
CA ALA A 161 -1.43 10.66 21.29
C ALA A 161 -2.53 11.34 20.47
N ILE A 162 -3.48 11.96 21.16
CA ILE A 162 -4.49 12.83 20.57
C ILE A 162 -4.20 14.24 21.03
N LEU A 163 -4.02 15.13 20.06
CA LEU A 163 -3.83 16.56 20.28
C LEU A 163 -4.63 17.31 19.20
N ASP A 164 -5.45 18.26 19.62
CA ASP A 164 -6.32 19.04 18.73
C ASP A 164 -7.16 18.20 17.75
N GLY A 165 -7.73 17.10 18.26
CA GLY A 165 -8.56 16.18 17.50
C GLY A 165 -7.83 15.32 16.46
N ARG A 166 -6.49 15.38 16.41
CA ARG A 166 -5.65 14.60 15.49
C ARG A 166 -4.83 13.55 16.22
N PHE A 167 -4.53 12.46 15.53
CA PHE A 167 -3.74 11.36 16.05
C PHE A 167 -2.26 11.48 15.69
N TYR A 168 -1.40 11.12 16.64
CA TYR A 168 0.05 11.16 16.50
C TYR A 168 0.68 9.94 17.13
N TRP A 169 1.61 9.31 16.43
CA TRP A 169 2.41 8.23 17.00
C TRP A 169 3.60 8.79 17.75
N VAL A 170 3.73 8.42 19.03
CA VAL A 170 4.91 8.75 19.83
C VAL A 170 5.73 7.47 20.04
N GLN A 171 6.94 7.48 19.49
CA GLN A 171 7.88 6.37 19.58
C GLN A 171 9.00 6.74 20.57
N LEU A 172 9.17 5.94 21.62
CA LEU A 172 10.29 6.10 22.55
C LEU A 172 11.55 5.46 22.00
N VAL A 173 12.70 6.06 22.33
CA VAL A 173 14.03 5.56 21.98
C VAL A 173 14.83 5.30 23.26
N TYR A 174 15.40 4.10 23.32
CA TYR A 174 16.08 3.58 24.49
C TYR A 174 17.59 3.61 24.29
N ARG A 175 18.30 3.64 25.41
CA ARG A 175 19.70 3.22 25.47
C ARG A 175 19.81 2.22 26.60
N ARG A 176 20.14 0.97 26.27
CA ARG A 176 20.08 -0.16 27.21
C ARG A 176 18.65 -0.30 27.77
N THR A 177 18.43 0.04 29.04
CA THR A 177 17.14 -0.12 29.72
C THR A 177 16.40 1.19 29.96
N LYS A 178 16.99 2.35 29.65
CA LYS A 178 16.39 3.66 29.92
C LYS A 178 15.89 4.32 28.65
N ALA A 179 14.65 4.81 28.69
CA ALA A 179 14.10 5.69 27.67
C ALA A 179 14.84 7.03 27.71
N THR A 180 15.63 7.32 26.68
CA THR A 180 16.45 8.54 26.59
C THR A 180 15.84 9.57 25.65
N GLY A 181 15.25 9.13 24.55
CA GLY A 181 14.71 10.02 23.51
C GLY A 181 13.32 9.62 23.05
N PHE A 182 12.77 10.41 22.14
CA PHE A 182 11.52 10.10 21.44
C PHE A 182 11.43 10.85 20.12
N PHE A 183 10.54 10.39 19.25
CA PHE A 183 10.08 11.13 18.07
C PHE A 183 8.59 10.98 17.87
N VAL A 184 8.05 11.82 17.01
CA VAL A 184 6.62 11.89 16.72
C VAL A 184 6.39 11.77 15.21
N LEU A 185 5.53 10.82 14.84
CA LEU A 185 4.96 10.71 13.50
C LEU A 185 3.50 11.13 13.53
N ASP A 186 2.97 11.56 12.38
CA ASP A 186 1.55 11.78 12.21
C ASP A 186 0.79 10.45 12.23
N ALA A 187 -0.53 10.50 12.03
CA ALA A 187 -1.37 9.31 12.08
C ALA A 187 -1.01 8.25 11.01
N PHE A 188 -0.33 8.63 9.93
CA PHE A 188 -0.03 7.78 8.77
C PHE A 188 1.45 7.42 8.63
N GLY A 189 2.31 7.90 9.53
CA GLY A 189 3.73 7.52 9.59
C GLY A 189 4.68 8.57 9.04
N GLU A 190 4.21 9.79 8.77
CA GLU A 190 5.04 10.89 8.28
C GLU A 190 5.66 11.72 9.42
N PRO A 191 6.88 12.28 9.24
CA PRO A 191 7.50 13.17 10.21
C PRO A 191 6.63 14.37 10.55
N THR A 192 6.52 14.67 11.84
CA THR A 192 5.87 15.89 12.31
C THR A 192 6.86 17.04 12.49
N SER A 193 6.35 18.28 12.56
CA SER A 193 7.17 19.44 12.87
C SER A 193 7.70 19.40 14.30
N ALA A 194 8.91 19.93 14.51
CA ALA A 194 9.49 20.05 15.85
C ALA A 194 8.61 20.85 16.82
N HIS A 195 7.86 21.84 16.33
CA HIS A 195 6.94 22.64 17.15
C HIS A 195 5.86 21.74 17.77
N LEU A 196 5.21 20.94 16.94
CA LEU A 196 4.16 20.02 17.38
C LEU A 196 4.72 18.94 18.32
N ALA A 197 5.88 18.37 18.00
CA ALA A 197 6.50 17.37 18.86
C ALA A 197 6.91 17.95 20.24
N LYS A 198 7.33 19.23 20.29
CA LYS A 198 7.59 19.95 21.56
C LYS A 198 6.31 20.23 22.34
N GLU A 199 5.20 20.50 21.67
CA GLU A 199 3.90 20.67 22.31
C GLU A 199 3.43 19.36 22.97
N ILE A 200 3.52 18.24 22.25
CA ILE A 200 3.27 16.90 22.80
C ILE A 200 4.15 16.63 24.01
N LYS A 201 5.45 16.95 23.93
CA LYS A 201 6.38 16.82 25.06
C LYS A 201 5.97 17.65 26.29
N LYS A 202 5.46 18.87 26.07
CA LYS A 202 5.02 19.76 27.15
C LYS A 202 3.79 19.19 27.88
N LEU A 203 2.88 18.56 27.13
CA LEU A 203 1.63 18.02 27.67
C LEU A 203 1.77 16.60 28.23
N ASP A 204 2.78 15.83 27.79
CA ASP A 204 3.02 14.47 28.26
C ASP A 204 4.18 14.39 29.26
N SER A 205 3.84 14.23 30.54
CA SER A 205 4.82 14.10 31.63
C SER A 205 5.76 12.91 31.46
N THR A 206 5.37 11.86 30.72
CA THR A 206 6.26 10.71 30.45
C THR A 206 7.42 11.06 29.52
N LEU A 207 7.36 12.19 28.81
CA LEU A 207 8.40 12.68 27.92
C LEU A 207 9.36 13.67 28.60
N LEU A 208 9.12 14.02 29.87
CA LEU A 208 10.03 14.87 30.65
C LEU A 208 11.43 14.25 30.73
N GLY A 209 12.44 15.11 30.56
CA GLY A 209 13.85 14.71 30.53
C GLY A 209 14.32 13.97 29.27
N LYS A 210 13.42 13.63 28.33
CA LYS A 210 13.79 12.92 27.09
C LYS A 210 14.13 13.90 25.97
N TRP A 211 15.14 13.58 25.19
CA TRP A 211 15.55 14.40 24.05
C TRP A 211 14.63 14.13 22.84
N LEU A 212 14.31 15.18 22.08
CA LEU A 212 13.46 15.07 20.89
C LEU A 212 14.34 14.79 19.68
N ILE A 213 14.02 13.75 18.92
CA ILE A 213 14.60 13.49 17.60
C ILE A 213 13.71 14.19 16.57
N ASP A 214 14.21 15.30 16.01
CA ASP A 214 13.53 16.01 14.94
C ASP A 214 13.72 15.29 13.61
N LEU A 215 12.76 14.44 13.26
CA LEU A 215 12.79 13.66 12.03
C LEU A 215 12.72 14.52 10.77
N ALA A 216 11.99 15.63 10.81
CA ALA A 216 11.87 16.52 9.65
C ALA A 216 13.19 17.25 9.37
N ALA A 217 13.84 17.79 10.41
CA ALA A 217 15.15 18.40 10.26
C ALA A 217 16.21 17.38 9.83
N ARG A 218 16.18 16.18 10.41
CA ARG A 218 17.05 15.06 10.04
C ARG A 218 16.94 14.72 8.55
N GLU A 219 15.72 14.60 8.04
CA GLU A 219 15.47 14.31 6.64
C GLU A 219 16.03 15.39 5.71
N LYS A 220 15.82 16.67 6.04
CA LYS A 220 16.38 17.80 5.28
C LYS A 220 17.90 17.78 5.24
N VAL A 221 18.55 17.48 6.37
CA VAL A 221 20.01 17.35 6.46
C VAL A 221 20.51 16.21 5.57
N LEU A 222 19.88 15.04 5.67
CA LEU A 222 20.23 13.88 4.83
C LEU A 222 20.09 14.22 3.35
N LEU A 223 18.97 14.84 2.94
CA LEU A 223 18.74 15.28 1.57
C LEU A 223 19.77 16.31 1.09
N SER A 224 20.16 17.27 1.94
CA SER A 224 21.20 18.26 1.63
C SER A 224 22.56 17.60 1.35
N LEU A 225 22.90 16.53 2.08
CA LEU A 225 24.17 15.81 1.92
C LEU A 225 24.19 14.82 0.73
N THR A 226 23.07 14.60 0.04
CA THR A 226 23.01 13.70 -1.13
C THR A 226 23.77 14.20 -2.36
N ASP A 227 24.20 15.47 -2.37
CA ASP A 227 25.07 16.00 -3.42
C ASP A 227 26.54 15.55 -3.27
N THR A 228 26.86 14.79 -2.22
CA THR A 228 28.18 14.23 -1.86
C THR A 228 29.25 15.26 -1.47
N SER A 229 28.88 16.54 -1.43
CA SER A 229 29.81 17.58 -0.98
C SER A 229 29.99 17.55 0.54
N GLN A 230 31.17 17.97 0.99
CA GLN A 230 31.46 18.15 2.40
C GLN A 230 30.90 19.49 2.88
N LYS A 231 30.03 19.45 3.91
CA LYS A 231 29.36 20.64 4.45
C LYS A 231 29.59 20.76 5.94
N ASP A 232 29.83 21.98 6.41
CA ASP A 232 29.78 22.29 7.83
C ASP A 232 28.34 22.58 8.28
N VAL A 233 28.15 22.78 9.59
CA VAL A 233 26.81 22.96 10.17
C VAL A 233 26.19 24.30 9.77
N GLU A 234 26.99 25.31 9.41
CA GLU A 234 26.49 26.62 8.99
C GLU A 234 25.93 26.57 7.57
N VAL A 235 26.63 25.89 6.65
CA VAL A 235 26.13 25.61 5.31
C VAL A 235 24.85 24.76 5.38
N LEU A 236 24.85 23.72 6.20
CA LEU A 236 23.65 22.88 6.41
C LEU A 236 22.48 23.69 6.96
N ALA A 237 22.70 24.59 7.92
CA ALA A 237 21.64 25.44 8.47
C ALA A 237 21.01 26.32 7.39
N LYS A 238 21.85 26.92 6.54
CA LYS A 238 21.39 27.79 5.44
C LYS A 238 20.58 27.01 4.40
N GLU A 239 21.06 25.84 3.97
CA GLU A 239 20.39 25.04 2.95
C GLU A 239 19.08 24.40 3.43
N THR A 240 19.07 23.89 4.66
CA THR A 240 17.90 23.23 5.25
C THR A 240 16.88 24.22 5.83
N LYS A 241 17.29 25.48 6.01
CA LYS A 241 16.54 26.52 6.73
C LYS A 241 16.22 26.10 8.17
N GLU A 242 17.12 25.34 8.79
CA GLU A 242 17.01 24.90 10.17
C GLU A 242 17.97 25.70 11.07
N PRO A 243 17.60 25.99 12.33
CA PRO A 243 18.49 26.70 13.23
C PRO A 243 19.67 25.82 13.66
N LEU A 244 20.82 26.45 13.94
CA LEU A 244 22.03 25.76 14.39
C LEU A 244 21.80 24.91 15.65
N THR A 245 20.84 25.27 16.49
CA THR A 245 20.45 24.49 17.68
C THR A 245 19.83 23.15 17.30
N THR A 246 18.95 23.11 16.30
CA THR A 246 18.37 21.86 15.79
C THR A 246 19.46 20.98 15.19
N LEU A 247 20.37 21.56 14.39
CA LEU A 247 21.46 20.78 13.79
C LEU A 247 22.45 20.25 14.83
N ARG A 248 22.71 20.99 15.89
CA ARG A 248 23.52 20.52 17.02
C ARG A 248 22.96 19.23 17.64
N ASP A 249 21.65 19.06 17.63
CA ASP A 249 20.98 17.85 18.14
C ASP A 249 20.93 16.73 17.09
N VAL A 250 20.71 17.07 15.82
CA VAL A 250 20.59 16.10 14.72
C VAL A 250 21.94 15.46 14.38
N MET A 251 23.01 16.24 14.21
CA MET A 251 24.29 15.75 13.69
C MET A 251 24.92 14.62 14.53
N PRO A 252 24.94 14.69 15.88
CA PRO A 252 25.46 13.60 16.71
C PRO A 252 24.68 12.29 16.54
N THR A 253 23.37 12.35 16.27
CA THR A 253 22.53 11.15 16.08
C THR A 253 22.85 10.46 14.76
N LEU A 254 22.94 11.24 13.68
CA LEU A 254 23.35 10.74 12.37
C LEU A 254 24.76 10.13 12.39
N PHE A 255 25.66 10.72 13.17
CA PHE A 255 27.01 10.18 13.36
C PHE A 255 27.00 8.86 14.16
N GLN A 256 26.22 8.78 15.25
CA GLN A 256 26.07 7.54 16.05
C GLN A 256 25.46 6.40 15.24
N GLU A 257 24.53 6.72 14.35
CA GLU A 257 23.94 5.77 13.40
C GLU A 257 24.84 5.47 12.21
N ARG A 258 26.08 5.98 12.23
CA ARG A 258 27.12 5.68 11.25
C ARG A 258 26.71 6.05 9.82
N LEU A 259 25.88 7.09 9.64
CA LEU A 259 25.47 7.58 8.32
C LEU A 259 26.44 8.62 7.75
N LEU A 260 27.20 9.29 8.62
CA LEU A 260 28.10 10.37 8.28
C LEU A 260 29.58 9.97 8.38
N VAL A 261 30.40 10.66 7.58
CA VAL A 261 31.85 10.76 7.74
C VAL A 261 32.18 12.19 8.18
N VAL A 262 33.12 12.34 9.11
CA VAL A 262 33.53 13.63 9.65
C VAL A 262 35.01 13.84 9.36
N GLN A 263 35.33 14.97 8.73
CA GLN A 263 36.69 15.48 8.65
C GLN A 263 36.84 16.59 9.69
N ALA A 264 37.63 16.31 10.72
CA ALA A 264 37.82 17.23 11.84
C ALA A 264 38.50 18.54 11.38
N GLY A 265 37.88 19.68 11.71
CA GLY A 265 38.52 20.99 11.62
C GLY A 265 39.28 21.35 12.90
N ALA A 266 39.99 22.49 12.90
CA ALA A 266 40.60 23.03 14.12
C ALA A 266 39.50 23.35 15.17
N PRO A 267 39.73 23.08 16.48
CA PRO A 267 38.71 23.24 17.53
C PRO A 267 38.14 24.66 17.63
N PRO A 268 36.83 24.84 17.98
CA PRO A 268 35.90 23.85 18.53
C PRO A 268 35.17 22.97 17.49
N ARG A 269 35.20 21.65 17.78
CA ARG A 269 35.03 20.49 16.87
C ARG A 269 33.59 20.06 16.57
N TRP A 270 32.68 20.96 16.22
CA TRP A 270 31.39 20.52 15.65
C TRP A 270 30.80 21.52 14.67
N ARG A 271 31.04 22.82 14.88
CA ARG A 271 30.61 23.88 13.97
C ARG A 271 31.41 23.90 12.68
N HIS A 272 32.73 23.71 12.78
CA HIS A 272 33.66 23.76 11.65
C HIS A 272 34.04 22.38 11.10
N ASP A 273 33.52 21.32 11.72
CA ASP A 273 33.70 19.97 11.21
C ASP A 273 32.93 19.83 9.91
N LYS A 274 33.56 19.19 8.93
CA LYS A 274 32.95 18.95 7.62
C LYS A 274 32.35 17.56 7.59
N TYR A 275 31.06 17.50 7.27
CA TYR A 275 30.27 16.28 7.23
C TYR A 275 29.95 15.93 5.79
N SER A 276 29.98 14.64 5.47
CA SER A 276 29.44 14.08 4.23
C SER A 276 28.75 12.75 4.52
N LEU A 277 27.86 12.33 3.61
CA LEU A 277 27.32 10.97 3.67
C LEU A 277 28.44 9.96 3.42
N ARG A 278 28.41 8.88 4.20
CA ARG A 278 29.26 7.73 3.91
C ARG A 278 28.83 7.10 2.59
N GLN A 279 29.80 6.88 1.71
CA GLN A 279 29.61 6.44 0.33
C GLN A 279 29.62 4.90 0.23
N ASP A 280 28.72 4.23 0.95
CA ASP A 280 28.55 2.78 0.84
C ASP A 280 27.09 2.40 0.57
N PHE A 281 26.92 1.20 0.00
CA PHE A 281 25.60 0.74 -0.44
C PHE A 281 24.64 0.48 0.72
N GLN A 282 25.12 0.19 1.94
CA GLN A 282 24.23 0.01 3.09
C GLN A 282 23.61 1.35 3.51
N VAL A 283 24.39 2.43 3.54
CA VAL A 283 23.86 3.78 3.77
C VAL A 283 22.87 4.17 2.68
N PHE A 284 23.13 3.80 1.43
CA PHE A 284 22.15 3.97 0.37
C PHE A 284 20.85 3.21 0.63
N LEU A 285 20.89 1.93 1.03
CA LEU A 285 19.67 1.17 1.37
C LEU A 285 18.87 1.82 2.50
N ILE A 286 19.54 2.35 3.52
CA ILE A 286 18.87 3.03 4.64
C ILE A 286 18.13 4.27 4.14
N LEU A 287 18.81 5.13 3.38
CA LEU A 287 18.20 6.33 2.83
C LEU A 287 17.14 6.03 1.78
N ALA A 288 17.35 5.02 0.94
CA ALA A 288 16.40 4.58 -0.07
C ALA A 288 15.09 4.13 0.58
N ARG A 289 15.14 3.41 1.70
CA ARG A 289 13.94 3.01 2.44
C ARG A 289 13.18 4.20 3.02
N GLN A 290 13.87 5.26 3.41
CA GLN A 290 13.23 6.49 3.91
C GLN A 290 12.67 7.37 2.78
N LEU A 291 13.38 7.47 1.65
CA LEU A 291 13.19 8.58 0.70
C LEU A 291 12.60 8.14 -0.64
N LEU A 292 12.65 6.86 -1.03
CA LEU A 292 12.03 6.40 -2.28
C LEU A 292 10.50 6.33 -2.20
N GLU A 293 9.97 6.30 -0.98
CA GLU A 293 8.55 6.39 -0.68
C GLU A 293 8.27 7.79 -0.14
N GLY A 294 7.44 8.58 -0.84
CA GLY A 294 7.07 9.94 -0.42
C GLY A 294 7.39 11.04 -1.42
N SER A 295 7.34 12.29 -0.93
CA SER A 295 7.44 13.51 -1.75
C SER A 295 8.83 13.77 -2.31
N HIS A 296 9.88 13.24 -1.67
CA HIS A 296 11.28 13.50 -2.03
C HIS A 296 11.92 12.44 -2.94
N ARG A 297 11.18 11.42 -3.36
CA ARG A 297 11.70 10.27 -4.12
C ARG A 297 12.45 10.62 -5.41
N PHE A 298 11.91 11.55 -6.20
CA PHE A 298 12.55 11.99 -7.44
C PHE A 298 13.81 12.81 -7.16
N ARG A 299 13.79 13.68 -6.13
CA ARG A 299 14.95 14.47 -5.72
C ARG A 299 16.08 13.56 -5.23
N PHE A 300 15.77 12.59 -4.38
CA PHE A 300 16.74 11.64 -3.86
C PHE A 300 17.37 10.81 -4.99
N LEU A 301 16.54 10.25 -5.88
CA LEU A 301 17.01 9.43 -6.99
C LEU A 301 17.85 10.22 -8.01
N ASN A 302 17.55 11.52 -8.18
CA ASN A 302 18.36 12.41 -9.00
C ASN A 302 19.74 12.73 -8.41
N SER A 303 19.97 12.44 -7.12
CA SER A 303 21.18 12.86 -6.42
C SER A 303 22.44 12.16 -6.91
N ARG A 304 23.60 12.82 -6.72
CA ARG A 304 24.91 12.24 -7.03
C ARG A 304 25.19 11.02 -6.18
N PHE A 305 24.80 11.07 -4.90
CA PHE A 305 24.88 9.94 -3.97
C PHE A 305 24.13 8.71 -4.49
N ALA A 306 22.86 8.87 -4.87
CA ALA A 306 22.07 7.75 -5.40
C ALA A 306 22.69 7.19 -6.69
N THR A 307 23.15 8.05 -7.58
CA THR A 307 23.79 7.64 -8.84
C THR A 307 25.05 6.79 -8.61
N GLN A 308 25.92 7.20 -7.67
CA GLN A 308 27.15 6.48 -7.32
C GLN A 308 26.87 5.16 -6.60
N ALA A 309 25.86 5.12 -5.73
CA ALA A 309 25.48 3.90 -5.03
C ALA A 309 24.89 2.86 -5.99
N LEU A 310 24.02 3.29 -6.92
CA LEU A 310 23.40 2.40 -7.91
C LEU A 310 24.43 1.79 -8.87
N SER A 311 25.45 2.55 -9.30
CA SER A 311 26.47 2.04 -10.22
C SER A 311 27.41 1.01 -9.58
N SER A 312 27.62 1.07 -8.26
CA SER A 312 28.61 0.25 -7.56
C SER A 312 28.02 -0.94 -6.80
N GLY A 313 26.80 -0.82 -6.24
CA GLY A 313 26.27 -1.82 -5.32
C GLY A 313 24.96 -2.50 -5.73
N LEU A 314 24.24 -1.97 -6.74
CA LEU A 314 22.90 -2.45 -7.07
C LEU A 314 22.90 -3.89 -7.61
N ILE A 315 23.71 -4.17 -8.63
CA ILE A 315 23.72 -5.51 -9.26
C ILE A 315 24.11 -6.61 -8.27
N PRO A 316 25.22 -6.51 -7.51
CA PRO A 316 25.56 -7.53 -6.52
C PRO A 316 24.51 -7.68 -5.40
N TYR A 317 23.74 -6.63 -5.13
CA TYR A 317 22.63 -6.70 -4.20
C TYR A 317 21.45 -7.49 -4.79
N LEU A 318 21.03 -7.18 -6.02
CA LEU A 318 19.93 -7.87 -6.69
C LEU A 318 20.25 -9.35 -6.96
N GLU A 319 21.48 -9.66 -7.38
CA GLU A 319 21.95 -11.05 -7.54
C GLU A 319 21.82 -11.85 -6.24
N ARG A 320 22.18 -11.26 -5.09
CA ARG A 320 22.02 -11.93 -3.79
C ARG A 320 20.57 -12.01 -3.34
N ARG A 321 19.77 -10.98 -3.59
CA ARG A 321 18.37 -10.89 -3.14
C ARG A 321 17.44 -11.82 -3.90
N PHE A 322 17.70 -12.03 -5.19
CA PHE A 322 16.82 -12.74 -6.12
C PHE A 322 17.49 -13.93 -6.82
N HIS A 323 18.75 -14.26 -6.50
CA HIS A 323 19.54 -15.28 -7.20
C HIS A 323 19.62 -15.05 -8.73
N LEU A 324 19.66 -13.78 -9.14
CA LEU A 324 19.72 -13.40 -10.56
C LEU A 324 21.09 -13.75 -11.16
N LYS A 325 21.06 -14.06 -12.46
CA LYS A 325 22.22 -14.22 -13.33
C LYS A 325 22.03 -13.33 -14.56
N PRO A 326 22.10 -12.00 -14.39
CA PRO A 326 21.86 -11.08 -15.48
C PRO A 326 22.96 -11.21 -16.55
N SER A 327 22.56 -11.20 -17.82
CA SER A 327 23.42 -11.05 -18.99
C SER A 327 24.17 -9.71 -18.96
N ASP A 328 25.20 -9.54 -19.79
CA ASP A 328 25.97 -8.30 -19.86
C ASP A 328 25.10 -7.09 -20.27
N GLN A 329 24.11 -7.32 -21.14
CA GLN A 329 23.13 -6.29 -21.51
C GLN A 329 22.22 -5.92 -20.33
N GLU A 330 21.80 -6.88 -19.51
CA GLU A 330 20.98 -6.60 -18.32
C GLU A 330 21.79 -5.94 -17.20
N ARG A 331 23.04 -6.36 -17.00
CA ARG A 331 23.98 -5.73 -16.06
C ARG A 331 24.20 -4.26 -16.36
N THR A 332 24.19 -3.90 -17.65
CA THR A 332 24.28 -2.51 -18.09
C THR A 332 22.92 -1.82 -18.07
N GLY A 333 21.83 -2.45 -18.51
CA GLY A 333 20.51 -1.82 -18.63
C GLY A 333 19.74 -1.63 -17.31
N LEU A 334 19.76 -2.62 -16.41
CA LEU A 334 18.98 -2.59 -15.17
C LEU A 334 19.28 -1.40 -14.27
N PRO A 335 20.56 -1.02 -14.03
CA PRO A 335 20.85 0.15 -13.23
C PRO A 335 20.28 1.43 -13.83
N HIS A 336 20.26 1.57 -15.16
CA HIS A 336 19.69 2.74 -15.83
C HIS A 336 18.17 2.80 -15.67
N LEU A 337 17.48 1.66 -15.83
CA LEU A 337 16.03 1.58 -15.61
C LEU A 337 15.65 1.94 -14.16
N LEU A 338 16.34 1.34 -13.19
CA LEU A 338 16.07 1.55 -11.78
C LEU A 338 16.52 2.95 -11.30
N ALA A 339 17.50 3.58 -11.96
CA ALA A 339 17.93 4.95 -11.68
C ALA A 339 16.93 6.03 -12.12
N ILE A 340 15.87 5.67 -12.85
CA ILE A 340 14.83 6.61 -13.31
C ILE A 340 13.44 6.31 -12.77
N SER A 341 13.24 5.19 -12.07
CA SER A 341 11.96 4.82 -11.45
C SER A 341 12.12 4.58 -9.95
N PRO A 342 11.70 5.55 -9.11
CA PRO A 342 11.70 5.36 -7.66
C PRO A 342 10.88 4.15 -7.20
N SER A 343 9.73 3.89 -7.81
CA SER A 343 8.84 2.78 -7.44
C SER A 343 9.42 1.42 -7.84
N ALA A 344 10.00 1.31 -9.04
CA ALA A 344 10.67 0.07 -9.46
C ALA A 344 11.91 -0.19 -8.58
N LEU A 345 12.68 0.86 -8.29
CA LEU A 345 13.83 0.75 -7.40
C LEU A 345 13.41 0.35 -5.99
N ALA A 346 12.41 1.00 -5.39
CA ALA A 346 11.91 0.66 -4.06
C ALA A 346 11.47 -0.80 -3.97
N PHE A 347 10.73 -1.29 -4.97
CA PHE A 347 10.35 -2.69 -5.05
C PHE A 347 11.54 -3.63 -5.23
N SER A 348 12.50 -3.29 -6.09
CA SER A 348 13.70 -4.11 -6.28
C SER A 348 14.54 -4.23 -4.99
N LEU A 349 14.53 -3.19 -4.15
CA LEU A 349 15.29 -3.16 -2.91
C LEU A 349 14.54 -3.80 -1.72
N PHE A 350 13.23 -3.56 -1.61
CA PHE A 350 12.48 -3.86 -0.39
C PHE A 350 11.19 -4.65 -0.63
N GLY A 351 10.78 -4.83 -1.89
CA GLY A 351 9.59 -5.58 -2.25
C GLY A 351 9.68 -7.06 -1.87
N PRO A 352 8.54 -7.74 -1.74
CA PRO A 352 8.49 -9.16 -1.39
C PRO A 352 9.28 -9.99 -2.42
N ASN A 353 10.17 -10.85 -1.93
CA ASN A 353 10.98 -11.74 -2.75
C ASN A 353 10.73 -13.23 -2.47
N GLU A 354 9.90 -13.57 -1.49
CA GLU A 354 9.67 -14.96 -1.04
C GLU A 354 9.19 -15.87 -2.17
N ALA A 355 8.23 -15.42 -2.97
CA ALA A 355 7.73 -16.17 -4.13
C ALA A 355 8.84 -16.49 -5.14
N TYR A 356 9.78 -15.56 -5.37
CA TYR A 356 10.92 -15.77 -6.26
C TYR A 356 11.91 -16.78 -5.66
N LEU A 357 12.20 -16.65 -4.36
CA LEU A 357 13.12 -17.53 -3.64
C LEU A 357 12.61 -18.96 -3.50
N GLN A 358 11.33 -19.14 -3.19
CA GLN A 358 10.71 -20.45 -3.09
C GLN A 358 10.85 -21.18 -4.44
N THR A 359 10.52 -20.49 -5.52
CA THR A 359 10.57 -21.07 -6.86
C THR A 359 12.00 -21.38 -7.30
N TRP A 360 12.96 -20.54 -6.94
CA TRP A 360 14.39 -20.83 -7.16
C TRP A 360 14.83 -22.12 -6.45
N ARG A 361 14.44 -22.32 -5.19
CA ARG A 361 14.78 -23.53 -4.42
C ARG A 361 14.15 -24.78 -5.06
N GLU A 362 12.93 -24.67 -5.58
CA GLU A 362 12.27 -25.76 -6.30
C GLU A 362 13.02 -26.12 -7.60
N LEU A 363 13.58 -25.15 -8.32
CA LEU A 363 14.40 -25.39 -9.52
C LEU A 363 15.76 -26.05 -9.22
N GLU A 364 16.36 -25.73 -8.07
CA GLU A 364 17.64 -26.33 -7.66
C GLU A 364 17.48 -27.78 -7.18
N THR A 365 16.33 -28.10 -6.58
CA THR A 365 16.07 -29.43 -6.00
C THR A 365 15.53 -30.44 -7.02
N LYS A 366 14.92 -29.99 -8.13
CA LYS A 366 14.39 -30.87 -9.18
C LYS A 366 15.51 -31.42 -10.10
N PRO A 367 15.47 -32.71 -10.48
CA PRO A 367 16.41 -33.31 -11.42
C PRO A 367 16.04 -32.94 -12.86
N LEU A 368 16.23 -31.67 -13.22
CA LEU A 368 15.95 -31.12 -14.55
C LEU A 368 17.22 -31.07 -15.40
N PRO A 369 17.14 -31.32 -16.73
CA PRO A 369 18.22 -31.03 -17.66
C PRO A 369 18.65 -29.56 -17.59
N ASN A 370 19.95 -29.29 -17.80
CA ASN A 370 20.51 -27.93 -17.67
C ASN A 370 19.84 -26.90 -18.60
N ALA A 371 19.50 -27.28 -19.84
CA ALA A 371 18.82 -26.39 -20.77
C ALA A 371 17.42 -25.97 -20.28
N GLU A 372 16.69 -26.90 -19.67
CA GLU A 372 15.37 -26.63 -19.11
C GLU A 372 15.49 -25.74 -17.87
N ARG A 373 16.50 -25.99 -17.02
CA ARG A 373 16.78 -25.15 -15.86
C ARG A 373 17.10 -23.70 -16.27
N GLU A 374 17.89 -23.49 -17.32
CA GLU A 374 18.18 -22.13 -17.82
C GLU A 374 16.95 -21.44 -18.41
N ARG A 375 16.06 -22.16 -19.10
CA ARG A 375 14.77 -21.60 -19.57
C ARG A 375 13.90 -21.11 -18.42
N TRP A 376 13.77 -21.91 -17.37
CA TRP A 376 13.04 -21.51 -16.17
C TRP A 376 13.67 -20.29 -15.50
N ARG A 377 15.00 -20.22 -15.40
CA ARG A 377 15.69 -19.04 -14.87
C ARG A 377 15.39 -17.78 -15.67
N ALA A 378 15.46 -17.87 -17.00
CA ALA A 378 15.14 -16.75 -17.89
C ALA A 378 13.69 -16.28 -17.70
N PHE A 379 12.73 -17.21 -17.60
CA PHE A 379 11.33 -16.90 -17.32
C PHE A 379 11.14 -16.12 -16.01
N TYR A 380 11.77 -16.55 -14.92
CA TYR A 380 11.63 -15.84 -13.64
C TYR A 380 12.32 -14.47 -13.62
N GLN A 381 13.46 -14.34 -14.28
CA GLN A 381 14.16 -13.07 -14.45
C GLN A 381 13.30 -12.09 -15.24
N ALA A 382 12.75 -12.55 -16.36
CA ALA A 382 11.86 -11.76 -17.17
C ALA A 382 10.63 -11.33 -16.34
N ARG A 383 10.02 -12.22 -15.54
CA ARG A 383 8.87 -11.87 -14.70
C ARG A 383 9.19 -10.76 -13.71
N LEU A 384 10.35 -10.85 -13.06
CA LEU A 384 10.84 -9.82 -12.15
C LEU A 384 11.05 -8.48 -12.88
N TYR A 385 11.60 -8.50 -14.09
CA TYR A 385 11.79 -7.29 -14.89
C TYR A 385 10.47 -6.68 -15.37
N GLY A 386 9.46 -7.51 -15.68
CA GLY A 386 8.10 -7.06 -15.93
C GLY A 386 7.52 -6.27 -14.75
N GLU A 387 7.69 -6.77 -13.53
CA GLU A 387 7.29 -6.06 -12.31
C GLU A 387 7.99 -4.70 -12.17
N PHE A 388 9.27 -4.61 -12.53
CA PHE A 388 10.00 -3.33 -12.54
C PHE A 388 9.40 -2.36 -13.58
N LEU A 389 9.08 -2.85 -14.77
CA LEU A 389 8.50 -2.05 -15.85
C LEU A 389 7.10 -1.52 -15.49
N LEU A 390 6.24 -2.30 -14.85
CA LEU A 390 4.92 -1.81 -14.39
C LEU A 390 5.05 -0.60 -13.46
N ARG A 391 5.95 -0.69 -12.49
CA ARG A 391 6.17 0.39 -11.52
C ARG A 391 6.81 1.61 -12.17
N PHE A 392 7.70 1.37 -13.12
CA PHE A 392 8.25 2.41 -13.97
C PHE A 392 7.14 3.15 -14.74
N LEU A 393 6.17 2.45 -15.31
CA LEU A 393 5.05 3.08 -16.04
C LEU A 393 4.20 3.97 -15.12
N THR A 394 4.02 3.58 -13.86
CA THR A 394 3.36 4.42 -12.85
C THR A 394 4.16 5.69 -12.56
N ASP A 395 5.48 5.57 -12.36
CA ASP A 395 6.34 6.74 -12.11
C ASP A 395 6.41 7.67 -13.33
N ALA A 396 6.33 7.13 -14.54
CA ALA A 396 6.39 7.90 -15.78
C ALA A 396 5.24 8.90 -15.93
N GLN A 397 4.14 8.70 -15.20
CA GLN A 397 2.99 9.60 -15.15
C GLN A 397 3.18 10.77 -14.16
N HIS A 398 4.22 10.73 -13.33
CA HIS A 398 4.43 11.72 -12.29
C HIS A 398 4.97 13.06 -12.85
N PRO A 399 4.54 14.23 -12.33
CA PRO A 399 4.97 15.54 -12.85
C PRO A 399 6.48 15.76 -12.86
N HIS A 400 7.18 15.29 -11.82
CA HIS A 400 8.64 15.44 -11.68
C HIS A 400 9.46 14.39 -12.48
N PHE A 401 8.82 13.44 -13.16
CA PHE A 401 9.53 12.42 -13.92
C PHE A 401 10.30 13.02 -15.12
N GLY A 402 9.70 13.97 -15.83
CA GLY A 402 10.35 14.64 -16.97
C GLY A 402 11.60 15.44 -16.59
N GLU A 403 11.59 16.07 -15.42
CA GLU A 403 12.73 16.78 -14.85
C GLU A 403 13.88 15.80 -14.52
N LEU A 404 13.56 14.67 -13.88
CA LEU A 404 14.53 13.61 -13.60
C LEU A 404 15.21 13.12 -14.88
N LEU A 405 14.43 12.83 -15.94
CA LEU A 405 14.99 12.39 -17.21
C LEU A 405 15.93 13.42 -17.84
N THR A 406 15.52 14.69 -17.82
CA THR A 406 16.32 15.79 -18.38
C THR A 406 17.65 15.93 -17.65
N ASN A 407 17.64 15.88 -16.32
CA ASN A 407 18.84 15.95 -15.49
C ASN A 407 19.78 14.74 -15.69
N LYS A 408 19.21 13.57 -16.00
CA LYS A 408 19.97 12.37 -16.38
C LYS A 408 20.42 12.39 -17.86
N GLY A 409 20.13 13.45 -18.62
CA GLY A 409 20.50 13.57 -20.03
C GLY A 409 19.67 12.68 -20.97
N ILE A 410 18.51 12.20 -20.51
CA ILE A 410 17.67 11.24 -21.23
C ILE A 410 16.55 12.00 -21.96
N LYS A 411 16.48 11.83 -23.29
CA LYS A 411 15.42 12.46 -24.09
C LYS A 411 14.06 11.83 -23.76
N VAL A 412 13.15 12.65 -23.25
CA VAL A 412 11.76 12.24 -22.92
C VAL A 412 11.03 11.65 -24.12
N SER A 413 11.34 12.10 -25.35
CA SER A 413 10.76 11.57 -26.58
C SER A 413 11.18 10.13 -26.87
N LEU A 414 12.48 9.81 -26.71
CA LEU A 414 12.99 8.45 -26.84
C LEU A 414 12.37 7.55 -25.78
N LEU A 415 12.25 8.03 -24.54
CA LEU A 415 11.76 7.22 -23.45
C LEU A 415 10.24 7.03 -23.48
N ARG A 416 9.46 8.02 -23.95
CA ARG A 416 8.02 7.85 -24.25
C ARG A 416 7.80 6.94 -25.45
N ALA A 417 8.66 6.97 -26.46
CA ALA A 417 8.62 6.03 -27.58
C ALA A 417 8.94 4.60 -27.11
N SER A 418 9.98 4.43 -26.30
CA SER A 418 10.35 3.15 -25.67
C SER A 418 9.30 2.66 -24.67
N ALA A 419 8.66 3.52 -23.89
CA ALA A 419 7.59 3.16 -22.95
C ALA A 419 6.26 2.85 -23.66
N LYS A 420 5.95 3.53 -24.77
CA LYS A 420 4.84 3.19 -25.67
C LYS A 420 5.10 1.91 -26.46
N ALA A 421 6.37 1.60 -26.77
CA ALA A 421 6.78 0.32 -27.32
C ALA A 421 6.80 -0.78 -26.24
N ALA A 422 7.12 -0.40 -24.99
CA ALA A 422 7.03 -1.22 -23.79
C ALA A 422 5.62 -1.32 -23.18
N ASN A 423 4.59 -0.98 -23.98
CA ASN A 423 3.18 -1.29 -23.75
C ASN A 423 3.00 -2.77 -23.36
N PRO A 424 1.82 -3.24 -22.92
CA PRO A 424 1.64 -4.53 -22.28
C PRO A 424 2.17 -5.75 -23.07
N HIS A 425 2.54 -5.61 -24.34
CA HIS A 425 3.45 -6.48 -25.09
C HIS A 425 4.84 -6.76 -24.45
N VAL A 426 5.59 -5.76 -23.95
CA VAL A 426 6.89 -5.99 -23.27
C VAL A 426 6.69 -6.55 -21.87
N LEU A 427 5.58 -6.19 -21.23
CA LEU A 427 5.14 -6.77 -19.96
C LEU A 427 4.69 -8.24 -20.12
N PHE A 428 4.03 -8.56 -21.23
CA PHE A 428 3.66 -9.91 -21.65
C PHE A 428 4.89 -10.75 -21.98
N PHE A 429 5.84 -10.22 -22.77
CA PHE A 429 7.13 -10.86 -23.06
C PHE A 429 7.99 -11.05 -21.81
N SER A 430 8.04 -10.05 -20.93
CA SER A 430 8.79 -10.13 -19.67
C SER A 430 8.13 -11.15 -18.73
N LEU A 431 6.81 -11.22 -18.62
CA LEU A 431 6.16 -12.23 -17.79
C LEU A 431 6.18 -13.65 -18.41
N HIS A 432 6.49 -13.81 -19.71
CA HIS A 432 6.31 -15.07 -20.45
C HIS A 432 7.33 -15.39 -21.57
N SER A 433 8.63 -15.14 -21.40
CA SER A 433 9.66 -15.79 -22.24
C SER A 433 9.98 -17.18 -21.65
N GLU A 434 9.62 -18.35 -22.21
CA GLU A 434 9.21 -18.81 -23.56
C GLU A 434 8.41 -20.15 -23.42
N PRO A 435 8.27 -21.01 -24.46
CA PRO A 435 7.16 -21.11 -25.43
C PRO A 435 5.77 -21.26 -24.78
N SER A 436 4.71 -21.51 -25.55
CA SER A 436 3.33 -21.41 -25.06
C SER A 436 3.06 -22.28 -23.81
N PRO A 437 2.16 -21.84 -22.90
CA PRO A 437 1.73 -22.61 -21.74
C PRO A 437 1.27 -24.05 -22.05
N ILE A 438 0.93 -24.35 -23.31
CA ILE A 438 0.46 -25.66 -23.76
C ILE A 438 1.60 -26.67 -24.00
N GLU A 439 2.81 -26.23 -24.35
CA GLU A 439 3.96 -27.15 -24.42
C GLU A 439 4.45 -27.57 -23.03
N ALA A 440 4.39 -26.67 -22.05
CA ALA A 440 4.68 -26.96 -20.65
C ALA A 440 3.60 -27.86 -20.00
N LEU A 441 2.34 -27.73 -20.39
CA LEU A 441 1.23 -28.57 -19.92
C LEU A 441 1.26 -30.01 -20.48
N LYS A 442 1.92 -30.26 -21.62
CA LYS A 442 2.03 -31.60 -22.23
C LYS A 442 3.16 -32.45 -21.63
N HIS A 443 4.19 -31.84 -21.04
CA HIS A 443 5.39 -32.55 -20.61
C HIS A 443 5.93 -32.20 -19.20
N GLY A 444 5.35 -31.26 -18.47
CA GLY A 444 5.75 -30.91 -17.10
C GLY A 444 4.75 -31.34 -16.00
N PRO A 445 5.19 -31.60 -14.76
CA PRO A 445 4.28 -31.97 -13.68
C PRO A 445 3.43 -30.77 -13.23
N HIS A 446 2.12 -31.02 -13.09
CA HIS A 446 1.02 -30.13 -12.70
C HIS A 446 1.41 -28.86 -11.89
N LEU A 447 1.40 -27.71 -12.57
CA LEU A 447 1.14 -26.42 -11.92
C LEU A 447 -0.38 -26.25 -11.76
N PRO A 448 -0.87 -25.64 -10.65
CA PRO A 448 -2.25 -25.24 -10.56
C PRO A 448 -2.54 -24.19 -11.66
N PRO A 449 -3.68 -24.28 -12.36
CA PRO A 449 -4.03 -23.31 -13.39
C PRO A 449 -4.13 -21.90 -12.78
N PRO A 450 -3.76 -20.84 -13.53
CA PRO A 450 -3.98 -19.47 -13.10
C PRO A 450 -5.44 -19.25 -12.70
N ASP A 451 -5.66 -18.33 -11.76
CA ASP A 451 -7.00 -17.88 -11.38
C ASP A 451 -7.83 -17.57 -12.65
N PRO A 452 -9.07 -18.07 -12.77
CA PRO A 452 -9.85 -17.97 -14.00
C PRO A 452 -10.16 -16.52 -14.39
N GLU A 453 -10.23 -15.60 -13.44
CA GLU A 453 -10.46 -14.19 -13.74
C GLU A 453 -9.20 -13.54 -14.33
N VAL A 454 -8.04 -13.84 -13.73
CA VAL A 454 -6.75 -13.38 -14.22
C VAL A 454 -6.46 -13.94 -15.62
N ALA A 455 -6.75 -15.23 -15.85
CA ALA A 455 -6.63 -15.84 -17.17
C ALA A 455 -7.55 -15.17 -18.22
N MET A 456 -8.77 -14.77 -17.82
CA MET A 456 -9.69 -14.05 -18.69
C MET A 456 -9.19 -12.63 -19.02
N GLU A 457 -8.75 -11.85 -18.03
CA GLU A 457 -8.24 -10.49 -18.25
C GLU A 457 -7.02 -10.49 -19.18
N HIS A 458 -6.15 -11.50 -19.03
CA HIS A 458 -5.00 -11.72 -19.90
C HIS A 458 -5.40 -12.13 -21.32
N GLY A 459 -6.33 -13.08 -21.46
CA GLY A 459 -6.85 -13.51 -22.76
C GLY A 459 -7.49 -12.36 -23.56
N MET A 460 -8.24 -11.49 -22.89
CA MET A 460 -8.84 -10.31 -23.51
C MET A 460 -7.80 -9.27 -23.92
N SER A 461 -6.74 -9.09 -23.13
CA SER A 461 -5.63 -8.21 -23.49
C SER A 461 -4.92 -8.67 -24.76
N LEU A 462 -4.68 -9.99 -24.90
CA LEU A 462 -4.08 -10.58 -26.10
C LEU A 462 -4.98 -10.47 -27.34
N LEU A 463 -6.29 -10.55 -27.14
CA LEU A 463 -7.27 -10.34 -28.20
C LEU A 463 -7.21 -8.90 -28.74
N HIS A 464 -7.10 -7.89 -27.86
CA HIS A 464 -6.89 -6.50 -28.29
C HIS A 464 -5.57 -6.29 -29.04
N MET A 465 -4.58 -7.14 -28.76
CA MET A 465 -3.28 -7.17 -29.44
C MET A 465 -3.26 -8.02 -30.72
N GLN A 466 -4.36 -8.68 -31.06
CA GLN A 466 -4.51 -9.59 -32.22
C GLN A 466 -3.65 -10.87 -32.14
N GLU A 467 -3.19 -11.25 -30.94
CA GLU A 467 -2.48 -12.51 -30.69
C GLU A 467 -3.47 -13.67 -30.48
N TYR A 468 -4.22 -13.97 -31.53
CA TYR A 468 -5.41 -14.84 -31.47
C TYR A 468 -5.18 -16.28 -30.97
N PRO A 469 -4.08 -16.98 -31.32
CA PRO A 469 -3.83 -18.33 -30.82
C PRO A 469 -3.67 -18.37 -29.29
N TYR A 470 -2.87 -17.45 -28.73
CA TYR A 470 -2.61 -17.41 -27.29
C TYR A 470 -3.82 -16.88 -26.50
N ALA A 471 -4.55 -15.91 -27.06
CA ALA A 471 -5.80 -15.43 -26.47
C ALA A 471 -6.83 -16.56 -26.34
N LEU A 472 -6.97 -17.39 -27.38
CA LEU A 472 -7.92 -18.50 -27.40
C LEU A 472 -7.63 -19.50 -26.26
N GLU A 473 -6.37 -19.88 -26.07
CA GLU A 473 -5.95 -20.86 -25.07
C GLU A 473 -6.27 -20.39 -23.63
N LEU A 474 -5.96 -19.13 -23.30
CA LEU A 474 -6.23 -18.58 -21.97
C LEU A 474 -7.73 -18.39 -21.70
N ILE A 475 -8.48 -17.95 -22.72
CA ILE A 475 -9.94 -17.81 -22.62
C ILE A 475 -10.59 -19.19 -22.41
N GLU A 476 -10.15 -20.22 -23.13
CA GLU A 476 -10.65 -21.59 -22.94
C GLU A 476 -10.32 -22.16 -21.57
N MET A 477 -9.17 -21.82 -21.00
CA MET A 477 -8.81 -22.20 -19.64
C MET A 477 -9.72 -21.50 -18.62
N ALA A 478 -9.90 -20.18 -18.74
CA ALA A 478 -10.76 -19.39 -17.87
C ALA A 478 -12.20 -19.93 -17.89
N LEU A 479 -12.74 -20.21 -19.08
CA LEU A 479 -14.11 -20.70 -19.27
C LEU A 479 -14.44 -22.01 -18.52
N LYS A 480 -13.44 -22.82 -18.13
CA LYS A 480 -13.67 -24.06 -17.35
C LYS A 480 -14.14 -23.75 -15.93
N GLU A 481 -13.53 -22.76 -15.30
CA GLU A 481 -13.73 -22.48 -13.87
C GLU A 481 -14.47 -21.16 -13.60
N LEU A 482 -14.61 -20.29 -14.59
CA LEU A 482 -15.34 -19.03 -14.45
C LEU A 482 -16.82 -19.29 -14.15
N ARG A 483 -17.37 -18.53 -13.21
CA ARG A 483 -18.78 -18.64 -12.77
C ARG A 483 -19.57 -17.34 -12.88
N ASP A 484 -18.90 -16.20 -12.94
CA ASP A 484 -19.55 -14.89 -13.07
C ASP A 484 -20.22 -14.75 -14.46
N PRO A 485 -21.54 -14.53 -14.55
CA PRO A 485 -22.25 -14.45 -15.83
C PRO A 485 -21.78 -13.32 -16.75
N ALA A 486 -21.43 -12.16 -16.20
CA ALA A 486 -20.96 -11.03 -17.00
C ALA A 486 -19.58 -11.33 -17.59
N LYS A 487 -18.69 -11.93 -16.81
CA LYS A 487 -17.36 -12.36 -17.28
C LYS A 487 -17.46 -13.52 -18.27
N LEU A 488 -18.40 -14.44 -18.09
CA LEU A 488 -18.69 -15.51 -19.05
C LEU A 488 -19.14 -14.94 -20.40
N ALA A 489 -20.01 -13.93 -20.42
CA ALA A 489 -20.42 -13.26 -21.64
C ALA A 489 -19.22 -12.69 -22.41
N VAL A 490 -18.31 -12.01 -21.71
CA VAL A 490 -17.08 -11.42 -22.28
C VAL A 490 -16.13 -12.51 -22.78
N ALA A 491 -15.91 -13.57 -22.00
CA ALA A 491 -15.02 -14.66 -22.36
C ALA A 491 -15.50 -15.41 -23.61
N TRP A 492 -16.78 -15.74 -23.70
CA TRP A 492 -17.36 -16.38 -24.90
C TRP A 492 -17.29 -15.48 -26.14
N ASN A 493 -17.50 -14.16 -25.99
CA ASN A 493 -17.32 -13.22 -27.09
C ASN A 493 -15.86 -13.22 -27.55
N GLY A 494 -14.93 -13.17 -26.60
CA GLY A 494 -13.49 -13.19 -26.88
C GLY A 494 -13.06 -14.45 -27.64
N LYS A 495 -13.52 -15.62 -27.18
CA LYS A 495 -13.31 -16.90 -27.87
C LYS A 495 -13.83 -16.86 -29.31
N GLY A 496 -15.03 -16.32 -29.50
CA GLY A 496 -15.64 -16.19 -30.83
C GLY A 496 -14.81 -15.33 -31.78
N VAL A 497 -14.24 -14.22 -31.30
CA VAL A 497 -13.36 -13.36 -32.11
C VAL A 497 -12.07 -14.09 -32.50
N CYS A 498 -11.46 -14.84 -31.57
CA CYS A 498 -10.27 -15.65 -31.88
C CYS A 498 -10.54 -16.73 -32.94
N LEU A 499 -11.74 -17.33 -32.93
CA LEU A 499 -12.13 -18.31 -33.94
C LEU A 499 -12.51 -17.66 -35.28
N LEU A 500 -13.12 -16.47 -35.24
CA LEU A 500 -13.43 -15.66 -36.41
C LEU A 500 -12.15 -15.26 -37.15
N SER A 501 -11.09 -14.84 -36.44
CA SER A 501 -9.80 -14.51 -37.07
C SER A 501 -9.13 -15.71 -37.74
N GLN A 502 -9.39 -16.92 -37.23
CA GLN A 502 -9.02 -18.20 -37.87
C GLN A 502 -9.97 -18.65 -38.98
N ARG A 503 -11.00 -17.84 -39.32
CA ARG A 503 -12.06 -18.16 -40.30
C ARG A 503 -12.88 -19.42 -39.94
N ARG A 504 -12.90 -19.84 -38.68
CA ARG A 504 -13.71 -20.95 -38.16
C ARG A 504 -15.13 -20.45 -37.84
N TYR A 505 -15.84 -20.05 -38.88
CA TYR A 505 -17.09 -19.27 -38.77
C TYR A 505 -18.20 -19.99 -37.97
N ALA A 506 -18.40 -21.30 -38.18
CA ALA A 506 -19.45 -22.05 -37.47
C ALA A 506 -19.20 -22.13 -35.95
N GLU A 507 -17.96 -22.35 -35.56
CA GLU A 507 -17.56 -22.43 -34.14
C GLU A 507 -17.56 -21.05 -33.47
N ALA A 508 -17.16 -20.02 -34.21
CA ALA A 508 -17.28 -18.63 -33.76
C ALA A 508 -18.75 -18.25 -33.53
N ILE A 509 -19.67 -18.63 -34.41
CA ILE A 509 -21.12 -18.41 -34.23
C ILE A 509 -21.63 -19.08 -32.96
N HIS A 510 -21.19 -20.31 -32.66
CA HIS A 510 -21.54 -20.98 -31.41
C HIS A 510 -21.06 -20.17 -30.20
N CYS A 511 -19.82 -19.67 -30.21
CA CYS A 511 -19.29 -18.85 -29.13
C CYS A 511 -20.04 -17.53 -28.97
N PHE A 512 -20.40 -16.85 -30.06
CA PHE A 512 -21.21 -15.64 -30.00
C PHE A 512 -22.62 -15.91 -29.48
N ASN A 513 -23.22 -17.06 -29.80
CA ASN A 513 -24.50 -17.46 -29.23
C ASN A 513 -24.42 -17.70 -27.71
N GLU A 514 -23.36 -18.37 -27.23
CA GLU A 514 -23.15 -18.53 -25.79
C GLU A 514 -22.90 -17.19 -25.10
N SER A 515 -22.12 -16.28 -25.69
CA SER A 515 -21.95 -14.91 -25.17
C SER A 515 -23.31 -14.19 -25.03
N LEU A 516 -24.11 -14.21 -26.09
CA LEU A 516 -25.44 -13.57 -26.14
C LEU A 516 -26.46 -14.22 -25.22
N ARG A 517 -26.23 -15.46 -24.78
CA ARG A 517 -27.05 -16.14 -23.77
C ARG A 517 -26.83 -15.58 -22.37
N TYR A 518 -25.61 -15.12 -22.06
CA TYR A 518 -25.27 -14.50 -20.78
C TYR A 518 -25.54 -12.99 -20.78
N ASP A 519 -25.23 -12.29 -21.88
CA ASP A 519 -25.56 -10.88 -22.07
C ASP A 519 -25.98 -10.63 -23.53
N ASN A 520 -27.27 -10.36 -23.74
CA ASN A 520 -27.84 -10.13 -25.06
C ASN A 520 -27.72 -8.67 -25.53
N ASN A 521 -27.21 -7.75 -24.70
CA ASN A 521 -27.07 -6.32 -24.96
C ASN A 521 -25.63 -5.96 -25.33
N VAL A 522 -24.93 -6.83 -26.06
CA VAL A 522 -23.55 -6.62 -26.53
C VAL A 522 -23.54 -6.42 -28.05
N PRO A 523 -23.51 -5.16 -28.55
CA PRO A 523 -23.54 -4.88 -30.00
C PRO A 523 -22.42 -5.59 -30.78
N SER A 524 -21.22 -5.70 -30.20
CA SER A 524 -20.07 -6.33 -30.85
C SER A 524 -20.26 -7.84 -31.09
N ALA A 525 -20.91 -8.56 -30.18
CA ALA A 525 -21.20 -9.99 -30.36
C ALA A 525 -22.21 -10.24 -31.50
N TRP A 526 -23.23 -9.39 -31.61
CA TRP A 526 -24.18 -9.42 -32.72
C TRP A 526 -23.52 -9.12 -34.07
N LEU A 527 -22.64 -8.10 -34.11
CA LEU A 527 -21.89 -7.76 -35.31
C LEU A 527 -20.92 -8.88 -35.72
N HIS A 528 -20.13 -9.42 -34.80
CA HIS A 528 -19.19 -10.49 -35.14
C HIS A 528 -19.90 -11.77 -35.60
N LYS A 529 -21.05 -12.10 -35.00
CA LYS A 529 -21.94 -13.16 -35.50
C LYS A 529 -22.42 -12.88 -36.92
N ALA A 530 -22.81 -11.63 -37.23
CA ALA A 530 -23.19 -11.23 -38.58
C ALA A 530 -22.05 -11.43 -39.59
N ILE A 531 -20.83 -11.06 -39.22
CA ILE A 531 -19.62 -11.27 -40.04
C ILE A 531 -19.41 -12.76 -40.33
N CYS A 532 -19.54 -13.63 -39.32
CA CYS A 532 -19.43 -15.07 -39.51
C CYS A 532 -20.54 -15.64 -40.42
N LEU A 533 -21.79 -15.21 -40.25
CA LEU A 533 -22.92 -15.66 -41.07
C LEU A 533 -22.75 -15.26 -42.53
N LYS A 534 -22.30 -14.03 -42.79
CA LYS A 534 -21.95 -13.58 -44.14
C LYS A 534 -20.81 -14.42 -44.73
N GLY A 535 -19.80 -14.73 -43.91
CA GLY A 535 -18.69 -15.63 -44.29
C GLY A 535 -19.12 -17.06 -44.65
N LEU A 536 -20.27 -17.52 -44.14
CA LEU A 536 -20.89 -18.80 -44.47
C LEU A 536 -21.95 -18.71 -45.59
N GLY A 537 -22.20 -17.53 -46.15
CA GLY A 537 -23.20 -17.31 -47.20
C GLY A 537 -24.64 -17.09 -46.70
N ASP A 538 -24.89 -17.04 -45.38
CA ASP A 538 -26.20 -16.65 -44.84
C ASP A 538 -26.32 -15.14 -44.72
N THR A 539 -26.54 -14.50 -45.88
CA THR A 539 -26.69 -13.04 -46.00
C THR A 539 -27.89 -12.52 -45.22
N GLN A 540 -29.01 -13.24 -45.21
CA GLN A 540 -30.23 -12.82 -44.51
C GLN A 540 -30.05 -12.87 -42.98
N GLY A 541 -29.41 -13.92 -42.46
CA GLY A 541 -29.06 -14.02 -41.05
C GLY A 541 -28.08 -12.93 -40.62
N ALA A 542 -27.08 -12.63 -41.45
CA ALA A 542 -26.13 -11.57 -41.19
C ALA A 542 -26.79 -10.18 -41.09
N LEU A 543 -27.71 -9.86 -42.02
CA LEU A 543 -28.48 -8.60 -41.97
C LEU A 543 -29.29 -8.46 -40.68
N ARG A 544 -30.01 -9.52 -40.27
CA ARG A 544 -30.78 -9.52 -39.01
C ARG A 544 -29.88 -9.29 -37.79
N CYS A 545 -28.73 -9.95 -37.73
CA CYS A 545 -27.78 -9.76 -36.63
C CYS A 545 -27.16 -8.36 -36.62
N CYS A 546 -26.85 -7.79 -37.79
CA CYS A 546 -26.33 -6.42 -37.90
C CYS A 546 -27.38 -5.37 -37.50
N GLN A 547 -28.63 -5.53 -37.93
CA GLN A 547 -29.76 -4.70 -37.48
C GLN A 547 -29.93 -4.76 -35.96
N ARG A 548 -29.85 -5.96 -35.38
CA ARG A 548 -29.93 -6.11 -33.92
C ARG A 548 -28.79 -5.38 -33.19
N ALA A 549 -27.57 -5.37 -33.72
CA ALA A 549 -26.48 -4.59 -33.15
C ALA A 549 -26.78 -3.08 -33.14
N LEU A 550 -27.38 -2.56 -34.21
CA LEU A 550 -27.76 -1.14 -34.35
C LEU A 550 -29.02 -0.76 -33.56
N GLU A 551 -29.92 -1.71 -33.28
CA GLU A 551 -31.03 -1.49 -32.34
C GLU A 551 -30.52 -1.26 -30.92
N ILE A 552 -29.46 -1.96 -30.53
CA ILE A 552 -28.85 -1.85 -29.19
C ILE A 552 -28.00 -0.57 -29.11
N ASP A 553 -27.15 -0.32 -30.12
CA ASP A 553 -26.38 0.92 -30.25
C ASP A 553 -26.52 1.52 -31.65
N PRO A 554 -27.43 2.51 -31.83
CA PRO A 554 -27.63 3.19 -33.11
C PRO A 554 -26.42 3.99 -33.60
N THR A 555 -25.38 4.17 -32.77
CA THR A 555 -24.14 4.87 -33.11
C THR A 555 -22.98 3.95 -33.41
N TYR A 556 -23.17 2.62 -33.34
CA TYR A 556 -22.12 1.64 -33.52
C TYR A 556 -21.58 1.64 -34.96
N LYS A 557 -20.45 2.32 -35.16
CA LYS A 557 -19.92 2.67 -36.49
C LYS A 557 -19.54 1.43 -37.30
N GLU A 558 -18.95 0.42 -36.65
CA GLU A 558 -18.55 -0.81 -37.33
C GLU A 558 -19.76 -1.57 -37.88
N ALA A 559 -20.90 -1.56 -37.18
CA ALA A 559 -22.12 -2.19 -37.68
C ALA A 559 -22.74 -1.42 -38.86
N LYS A 560 -22.73 -0.08 -38.84
CA LYS A 560 -23.18 0.72 -39.99
C LYS A 560 -22.32 0.46 -41.23
N ALA A 561 -21.00 0.53 -41.05
CA ALA A 561 -20.05 0.26 -42.13
C ALA A 561 -20.23 -1.16 -42.68
N PHE A 562 -20.45 -2.17 -41.82
CA PHE A 562 -20.71 -3.54 -42.25
C PHE A 562 -22.03 -3.67 -43.01
N LEU A 563 -23.09 -2.96 -42.61
CA LEU A 563 -24.37 -2.94 -43.31
C LEU A 563 -24.24 -2.39 -44.74
N GLU A 564 -23.39 -1.39 -44.94
CA GLU A 564 -23.08 -0.81 -46.26
C GLU A 564 -22.31 -1.77 -47.19
N THR A 565 -21.77 -2.88 -46.67
CA THR A 565 -21.08 -3.91 -47.48
C THR A 565 -22.00 -4.97 -48.08
N PHE A 566 -23.30 -4.90 -47.81
CA PHE A 566 -24.33 -5.73 -48.45
C PHE A 566 -24.90 -5.00 -49.64
#